data_AF-R6CQD6-F1
#
_entry.id   AF-R6CQD6-F1
#
_cell.length_a   1.000
_cell.length_b   1.000
_cell.length_c   1.000
_cell.angle_alpha   90.00
_cell.angle_beta   90.00
_cell.angle_gamma   90.00
#
_symmetry.space_group_name_H-M   'P 1'
#
loop_
_entity.id
_entity.type
_entity.pdbx_description
1 polymer ?
#
loop_
_entity_poly.entity_id
_entity_poly.type
_entity_poly.pdbx_seq_one_letter_code
_entity_poly.pdbx_strand_id
1 'polypeptide(L)'
;MNFGTGAKIDDQFRRLRELRPNAPLMCSEFWSGWFDKWGARHETRPAKDMVAGIDEMLSKGISFSLYMTHGGTSFGHWAGANSPGLAPDVTSYDYDAPINEYGEPTEKYWLLRNTLAKYSDSKLPAVPKKIAEIISIPKLKLHNVAPIYIGTDSTANSREPKTFEEMNMGYGSMIYNTAIPQVADGAMLHINGHDFVQVFINGEYIGKIDRVKNERSLPLPATQKGDVLTLLVEGMGRINFGRAIKDFKGLVGDVTLTTEVDGDELTWNLKDWSMRRIADDYQTAHRAMTTPHTDVALAENTPSAIGYYRATFNLKKTGDTFLNMETWGKGQVYVNGHALGRFWSIGPQQTLYCPGCWLKKGENEIVVLDVVGPKEPVVWGQTKPELDKLQLEKSAKHNNIGDKPDLNSTTPIAKGETKPGNGWQTINFAKPATGRYIAIECQTMHDGKSVAIAELYLLDKDGKRLSRNQWNVKYANSENLQGNHTGDKAFDLQESTYWQTEKDATAPHLLVIDLGAEQTVTALEYLPRMEQGAPDSMKGYKIYMY
;
A
#
# COMPACT_ATOMS: atom_id res chain seq x y z
N MET A 1 12.96 18.93 13.02
CA MET A 1 13.52 17.81 12.22
C MET A 1 12.60 16.62 12.42
N ASN A 2 12.44 15.73 11.43
CA ASN A 2 11.68 14.49 11.56
C ASN A 2 12.62 13.32 11.24
N PHE A 3 12.62 12.27 12.07
CA PHE A 3 13.45 11.08 11.87
C PHE A 3 12.94 9.92 12.74
N GLY A 4 13.36 8.70 12.45
CA GLY A 4 12.84 7.50 13.09
C GLY A 4 13.73 6.88 14.16
N THR A 5 13.18 5.84 14.79
CA THR A 5 13.89 4.89 15.63
C THR A 5 15.19 4.41 14.97
N GLY A 6 16.31 4.44 15.71
CA GLY A 6 17.64 4.03 15.22
C GLY A 6 18.46 5.13 14.53
N ALA A 7 17.92 6.33 14.34
CA ALA A 7 18.65 7.45 13.74
C ALA A 7 19.77 8.01 14.64
N LYS A 8 20.84 8.52 14.04
CA LYS A 8 21.92 9.24 14.73
C LYS A 8 21.50 10.68 15.05
N ILE A 9 21.17 10.95 16.32
CA ILE A 9 20.59 12.23 16.75
C ILE A 9 21.49 13.43 16.40
N ASP A 10 22.80 13.35 16.64
CA ASP A 10 23.69 14.49 16.34
C ASP A 10 23.80 14.80 14.84
N ASP A 11 23.77 13.79 13.98
CA ASP A 11 23.81 13.99 12.53
C ASP A 11 22.54 14.68 12.04
N GLN A 12 21.38 14.30 12.60
CA GLN A 12 20.09 14.90 12.26
C GLN A 12 20.04 16.40 12.58
N PHE A 13 20.71 16.85 13.65
CA PHE A 13 20.72 18.26 14.04
C PHE A 13 21.97 19.03 13.62
N ARG A 14 23.02 18.37 13.10
CA ARG A 14 24.31 19.00 12.75
C ARG A 14 24.13 20.22 11.85
N ARG A 15 23.44 20.07 10.73
CA ARG A 15 23.23 21.17 9.78
C ARG A 15 22.37 22.29 10.37
N LEU A 16 21.38 21.94 11.19
CA LEU A 16 20.54 22.94 11.87
C LEU A 16 21.38 23.78 12.85
N ARG A 17 22.29 23.16 13.60
CA ARG A 17 23.21 23.86 14.52
C ARG A 17 24.17 24.80 13.78
N GLU A 18 24.69 24.41 12.61
CA GLU A 18 25.52 25.29 11.77
C GLU A 18 24.76 26.55 11.32
N LEU A 19 23.50 26.39 10.91
CA LEU A 19 22.67 27.48 10.38
C LEU A 19 22.02 28.33 11.47
N ARG A 20 21.70 27.74 12.62
CA ARG A 20 21.00 28.36 13.75
C ARG A 20 21.59 27.89 15.08
N PRO A 21 22.78 28.38 15.48
CA PRO A 21 23.53 27.86 16.64
C PRO A 21 22.78 27.91 17.98
N ASN A 22 21.88 28.89 18.15
CA ASN A 22 21.16 29.12 19.42
C ASN A 22 19.70 28.67 19.37
N ALA A 23 19.24 28.03 18.28
CA ALA A 23 17.86 27.58 18.19
C ALA A 23 17.63 26.35 19.09
N PRO A 24 16.46 26.24 19.74
CA PRO A 24 16.07 25.01 20.41
C PRO A 24 15.97 23.88 19.38
N LEU A 25 16.36 22.68 19.80
CA LEU A 25 16.29 21.50 18.96
C LEU A 25 15.02 20.72 19.28
N MET A 26 14.27 20.37 18.24
CA MET A 26 13.09 19.54 18.36
C MET A 26 13.02 18.52 17.21
N CYS A 27 12.79 17.26 17.58
CA CYS A 27 12.29 16.23 16.68
C CYS A 27 10.77 16.32 16.63
N SER A 28 10.20 16.96 15.61
CA SER A 28 8.76 17.18 15.48
C SER A 28 7.98 15.90 15.21
N GLU A 29 8.63 14.90 14.61
CA GLU A 29 8.13 13.53 14.52
C GLU A 29 9.29 12.57 14.73
N PHE A 30 9.28 11.89 15.88
CA PHE A 30 10.15 10.75 16.14
C PHE A 30 9.39 9.46 15.85
N TRP A 31 9.72 8.77 14.75
CA TRP A 31 8.93 7.61 14.31
C TRP A 31 9.17 6.37 15.18
N SER A 32 8.15 5.95 15.96
CA SER A 32 8.21 4.87 16.97
C SER A 32 8.11 3.46 16.40
N GLY A 33 7.57 3.36 15.20
CA GLY A 33 7.25 2.15 14.44
C GLY A 33 6.98 2.57 12.99
N TRP A 34 6.08 1.91 12.27
CA TRP A 34 5.70 2.31 10.92
C TRP A 34 4.30 1.80 10.55
N PHE A 35 3.72 2.35 9.49
CA PHE A 35 2.40 1.96 8.99
C PHE A 35 2.50 0.83 7.96
N ASP A 36 1.47 -0.01 7.88
CA ASP A 36 1.42 -1.13 6.94
C ASP A 36 0.75 -0.76 5.62
N LYS A 37 1.11 -1.51 4.59
CA LYS A 37 0.54 -1.43 3.24
C LYS A 37 -0.14 -2.75 2.89
N TRP A 38 -1.26 -2.71 2.16
CA TRP A 38 -1.87 -3.93 1.65
C TRP A 38 -0.90 -4.70 0.75
N GLY A 39 -0.79 -6.01 0.97
CA GLY A 39 0.13 -6.91 0.26
C GLY A 39 1.59 -6.87 0.77
N ALA A 40 1.92 -5.98 1.71
CA ALA A 40 3.22 -5.91 2.36
C ALA A 40 3.19 -6.54 3.76
N ARG A 41 4.34 -6.66 4.41
CA ARG A 41 4.42 -7.23 5.76
C ARG A 41 4.04 -6.21 6.82
N HIS A 42 3.61 -6.71 7.97
CA HIS A 42 3.46 -5.90 9.17
C HIS A 42 4.80 -5.30 9.60
N GLU A 43 4.81 -4.00 9.82
CA GLU A 43 5.97 -3.23 10.19
C GLU A 43 6.16 -3.19 11.72
N THR A 44 7.39 -3.42 12.17
CA THR A 44 7.76 -3.25 13.58
C THR A 44 9.11 -2.54 13.70
N ARG A 45 9.36 -1.89 14.84
CA ARG A 45 10.65 -1.29 15.19
C ARG A 45 11.05 -1.66 16.63
N PRO A 46 12.33 -1.98 16.88
CA PRO A 46 12.76 -2.41 18.21
C PRO A 46 12.50 -1.35 19.28
N ALA A 47 11.81 -1.73 20.36
CA ALA A 47 11.49 -0.83 21.46
C ALA A 47 12.75 -0.26 22.16
N LYS A 48 13.83 -1.05 22.23
CA LYS A 48 15.11 -0.64 22.83
C LYS A 48 15.77 0.51 22.06
N ASP A 49 15.77 0.43 20.73
CA ASP A 49 16.37 1.46 19.87
C ASP A 49 15.57 2.76 19.95
N MET A 50 14.23 2.65 20.04
CA MET A 50 13.36 3.80 20.22
C MET A 50 13.68 4.54 21.53
N VAL A 51 13.74 3.83 22.66
CA VAL A 51 14.02 4.47 23.94
C VAL A 51 15.45 4.97 24.08
N ALA A 52 16.42 4.34 23.41
CA ALA A 52 17.80 4.82 23.37
C ALA A 52 17.89 6.20 22.69
N GLY A 53 17.24 6.38 21.53
CA GLY A 53 17.18 7.68 20.86
C GLY A 53 16.46 8.76 21.67
N ILE A 54 15.38 8.40 22.37
CA ILE A 54 14.65 9.31 23.27
C ILE A 54 15.51 9.72 24.47
N ASP A 55 16.19 8.76 25.11
CA ASP A 55 17.09 9.01 26.25
C ASP A 55 18.23 9.94 25.82
N GLU A 56 18.82 9.71 24.64
CA GLU A 56 19.85 10.60 24.08
C GLU A 56 19.31 12.02 23.86
N MET A 57 18.16 12.18 23.21
CA MET A 57 17.54 13.49 23.00
C MET A 57 17.28 14.23 24.32
N LEU A 58 16.64 13.57 25.28
CA LEU A 58 16.29 14.17 26.57
C LEU A 58 17.53 14.54 27.39
N SER A 59 18.56 13.68 27.43
CA SER A 59 19.83 13.98 28.12
C SER A 59 20.56 15.22 27.56
N LYS A 60 20.30 15.57 26.30
CA LYS A 60 20.85 16.76 25.61
C LYS A 60 19.90 17.96 25.64
N GLY A 61 18.77 17.88 26.34
CA GLY A 61 17.74 18.94 26.36
C GLY A 61 17.01 19.13 25.03
N ILE A 62 16.99 18.11 24.17
CA ILE A 62 16.32 18.13 22.87
C ILE A 62 14.86 17.70 23.06
N SER A 63 13.93 18.50 22.54
CA SER A 63 12.50 18.19 22.56
C SER A 63 12.13 17.15 21.50
N PHE A 64 11.06 16.39 21.72
CA PHE A 64 10.51 15.51 20.69
C PHE A 64 8.99 15.37 20.79
N SER A 65 8.37 14.95 19.69
CA SER A 65 7.01 14.42 19.64
C SER A 65 7.04 13.03 19.02
N LEU A 66 6.48 12.04 19.70
CA LEU A 66 6.57 10.63 19.31
C LEU A 66 5.43 10.26 18.36
N TYR A 67 5.79 9.91 17.13
CA TYR A 67 4.87 9.58 16.05
C TYR A 67 4.93 8.07 15.74
N MET A 68 3.92 7.23 15.99
CA MET A 68 2.73 7.49 16.76
C MET A 68 2.92 7.00 18.20
N THR A 69 2.47 7.79 19.18
CA THR A 69 2.36 7.29 20.56
C THR A 69 1.19 6.31 20.70
N HIS A 70 0.09 6.62 20.02
CA HIS A 70 -1.08 5.76 19.75
C HIS A 70 -1.53 6.12 18.33
N GLY A 71 -1.59 5.16 17.41
CA GLY A 71 -2.04 5.43 16.05
C GLY A 71 -3.54 5.19 15.85
N GLY A 72 -4.08 4.08 16.37
CA GLY A 72 -5.51 3.76 16.32
C GLY A 72 -5.91 3.10 15.01
N THR A 73 -7.03 3.55 14.42
CA THR A 73 -7.60 2.97 13.20
C THR A 73 -7.99 4.06 12.22
N SER A 74 -7.61 3.90 10.96
CA SER A 74 -8.10 4.73 9.85
C SER A 74 -9.46 4.25 9.40
N PHE A 75 -10.49 4.51 10.21
CA PHE A 75 -11.86 4.03 9.98
C PHE A 75 -12.43 4.42 8.60
N GLY A 76 -13.40 3.65 8.14
CA GLY A 76 -14.10 3.94 6.90
C GLY A 76 -13.19 3.98 5.67
N HIS A 77 -13.37 5.01 4.85
CA HIS A 77 -12.57 5.27 3.65
C HIS A 77 -11.35 6.17 3.90
N TRP A 78 -10.98 6.45 5.16
CA TRP A 78 -9.97 7.46 5.50
C TRP A 78 -8.52 7.00 5.40
N ALA A 79 -8.26 5.69 5.31
CA ALA A 79 -6.93 5.18 5.02
C ALA A 79 -6.42 5.76 3.70
N GLY A 80 -5.18 6.24 3.70
CA GLY A 80 -4.56 6.86 2.53
C GLY A 80 -3.83 5.85 1.65
N ALA A 81 -2.90 6.38 0.86
CA ALA A 81 -1.93 5.61 0.12
C ALA A 81 -0.62 6.39 0.02
N ASN A 82 0.49 5.68 -0.14
CA ASN A 82 1.79 6.29 -0.40
C ASN A 82 2.23 6.07 -1.87
N SER A 83 3.33 6.73 -2.26
CA SER A 83 4.01 6.65 -3.55
C SER A 83 5.52 6.45 -3.35
N PRO A 84 6.31 5.99 -4.35
CA PRO A 84 5.99 5.75 -5.76
C PRO A 84 5.06 4.54 -6.00
N GLY A 85 4.38 4.53 -7.14
CA GLY A 85 3.26 3.61 -7.39
C GLY A 85 2.06 3.92 -6.50
N LEU A 86 1.07 3.02 -6.46
CA LEU A 86 0.01 3.05 -5.46
C LEU A 86 0.36 2.03 -4.36
N ALA A 87 0.65 2.50 -3.16
CA ALA A 87 0.83 1.66 -1.99
C ALA A 87 -0.25 2.02 -0.94
N PRO A 88 -1.45 1.42 -0.99
CA PRO A 88 -2.54 1.80 -0.12
C PRO A 88 -2.29 1.32 1.31
N ASP A 89 -2.49 2.21 2.27
CA ASP A 89 -2.31 1.92 3.68
C ASP A 89 -3.41 0.95 4.15
N VAL A 90 -3.10 0.08 5.10
CA VAL A 90 -4.11 -0.76 5.73
C VAL A 90 -5.04 0.07 6.63
N THR A 91 -6.16 -0.52 7.05
CA THR A 91 -7.13 0.16 7.92
C THR A 91 -6.59 0.33 9.34
N SER A 92 -5.88 -0.68 9.85
CA SER A 92 -5.18 -0.58 11.14
C SER A 92 -4.10 0.49 11.05
N TYR A 93 -4.08 1.39 12.03
CA TYR A 93 -2.99 2.32 12.26
C TYR A 93 -2.30 1.98 13.58
N ASP A 94 -2.20 0.69 13.92
CA ASP A 94 -1.49 0.20 15.11
C ASP A 94 -0.07 0.78 15.20
N TYR A 95 0.61 0.85 14.06
CA TYR A 95 1.90 1.49 13.86
C TYR A 95 3.05 0.82 14.62
N ASP A 96 2.84 -0.35 15.27
CA ASP A 96 3.72 -0.85 16.32
C ASP A 96 4.00 0.25 17.37
N ALA A 97 2.96 1.02 17.71
CA ALA A 97 3.05 2.12 18.65
C ALA A 97 3.23 1.60 20.10
N PRO A 98 3.72 2.45 21.02
CA PRO A 98 3.69 2.14 22.46
C PRO A 98 2.28 1.78 22.93
N ILE A 99 1.26 2.48 22.45
CA ILE A 99 -0.15 2.17 22.72
C ILE A 99 -0.75 1.60 21.44
N ASN A 100 -1.12 0.33 21.46
CA ASN A 100 -1.60 -0.39 20.27
C ASN A 100 -2.96 0.14 19.75
N GLU A 101 -3.43 -0.42 18.63
CA GLU A 101 -4.67 0.00 17.95
C GLU A 101 -5.89 0.12 18.88
N TYR A 102 -6.00 -0.75 19.87
CA TYR A 102 -7.14 -0.83 20.80
C TYR A 102 -6.80 -0.31 22.22
N GLY A 103 -5.75 0.50 22.34
CA GLY A 103 -5.48 1.31 23.53
C GLY A 103 -4.75 0.62 24.67
N GLU A 104 -4.18 -0.58 24.46
CA GLU A 104 -3.42 -1.29 25.48
C GLU A 104 -1.93 -0.92 25.48
N PRO A 105 -1.28 -0.88 26.67
CA PRO A 105 0.15 -0.66 26.78
C PRO A 105 0.94 -1.88 26.30
N THR A 106 1.86 -1.67 25.34
CA THR A 106 2.77 -2.71 24.84
C THR A 106 4.08 -2.76 25.65
N GLU A 107 4.99 -3.69 25.33
CA GLU A 107 6.36 -3.66 25.86
C GLU A 107 7.03 -2.29 25.63
N LYS A 108 6.80 -1.71 24.45
CA LYS A 108 7.33 -0.41 24.05
C LYS A 108 6.81 0.73 24.93
N TYR A 109 5.54 0.68 25.38
CA TYR A 109 5.00 1.60 26.38
C TYR A 109 5.75 1.54 27.71
N TRP A 110 5.98 0.34 28.24
CA TRP A 110 6.61 0.20 29.55
C TRP A 110 8.07 0.67 29.53
N LEU A 111 8.81 0.38 28.47
CA LEU A 111 10.17 0.88 28.29
C LEU A 111 10.19 2.42 28.13
N LEU A 112 9.28 2.96 27.32
CA LEU A 112 9.14 4.41 27.15
C LEU A 112 8.84 5.09 28.49
N ARG A 113 7.84 4.59 29.22
CA ARG A 113 7.43 5.12 30.52
C ARG A 113 8.58 5.13 31.53
N ASN A 114 9.36 4.06 31.59
CA ASN A 114 10.55 3.98 32.46
C ASN A 114 11.63 4.99 32.05
N THR A 115 11.80 5.22 30.75
CA THR A 115 12.76 6.20 30.22
C THR A 115 12.34 7.62 30.58
N LEU A 116 11.06 7.97 30.35
CA LEU A 116 10.52 9.29 30.69
C LEU A 116 10.53 9.58 32.19
N ALA A 117 10.39 8.56 33.03
CA ALA A 117 10.46 8.71 34.49
C ALA A 117 11.81 9.27 34.97
N LYS A 118 12.91 9.03 34.25
CA LYS A 118 14.23 9.57 34.58
C LYS A 118 14.29 11.11 34.49
N TYR A 119 13.43 11.70 33.65
CA TYR A 119 13.41 13.14 33.33
C TYR A 119 12.20 13.86 33.92
N SER A 120 11.46 13.21 34.83
CA SER A 120 10.28 13.76 35.48
C SER A 120 10.62 14.20 36.90
N ASP A 121 10.28 15.44 37.25
CA ASP A 121 10.42 15.97 38.62
C ASP A 121 9.38 15.37 39.60
N SER A 122 8.40 14.62 39.06
CA SER A 122 7.31 14.03 39.83
C SER A 122 7.06 12.58 39.45
N LYS A 123 6.38 11.84 40.34
CA LYS A 123 5.95 10.48 40.05
C LYS A 123 4.94 10.49 38.91
N LEU A 124 5.22 9.70 37.86
CA LEU A 124 4.31 9.56 36.72
C LEU A 124 2.92 9.05 37.17
N PRO A 125 1.82 9.57 36.59
CA PRO A 125 0.46 9.18 36.94
C PRO A 125 0.21 7.69 36.66
N ALA A 126 -0.73 7.08 37.39
CA ALA A 126 -1.10 5.68 37.18
C ALA A 126 -1.61 5.45 35.75
N VAL A 127 -1.29 4.28 35.19
CA VAL A 127 -1.80 3.88 33.86
C VAL A 127 -3.31 3.65 33.97
N PRO A 128 -4.13 4.21 33.06
CA PRO A 128 -5.58 3.99 33.05
C PRO A 128 -5.93 2.49 33.01
N LYS A 129 -7.03 2.13 33.68
CA LYS A 129 -7.60 0.79 33.54
C LYS A 129 -8.26 0.65 32.16
N LYS A 130 -8.23 -0.56 31.62
CA LYS A 130 -8.95 -0.92 30.40
C LYS A 130 -10.44 -0.57 30.52
N ILE A 131 -10.98 0.14 29.53
CA ILE A 131 -12.35 0.68 29.54
C ILE A 131 -13.36 -0.35 29.00
N ALA A 132 -13.02 -1.04 27.91
CA ALA A 132 -13.87 -2.07 27.29
C ALA A 132 -13.24 -3.46 27.47
N GLU A 133 -14.03 -4.46 27.89
CA GLU A 133 -13.59 -5.86 27.83
C GLU A 133 -13.41 -6.28 26.36
N ILE A 134 -12.54 -7.26 26.08
CA ILE A 134 -12.49 -7.87 24.75
C ILE A 134 -13.45 -9.05 24.73
N ILE A 135 -14.32 -9.12 23.73
CA ILE A 135 -15.32 -10.17 23.56
C ILE A 135 -15.11 -10.93 22.25
N SER A 136 -15.60 -12.16 22.21
CA SER A 136 -15.75 -12.93 20.98
C SER A 136 -17.19 -12.82 20.46
N ILE A 137 -17.35 -12.71 19.15
CA ILE A 137 -18.65 -12.86 18.47
C ILE A 137 -18.61 -14.18 17.70
N PRO A 138 -19.56 -15.11 17.91
CA PRO A 138 -19.63 -16.36 17.16
C PRO A 138 -19.64 -16.16 15.64
N LYS A 139 -19.28 -17.18 14.87
CA LYS A 139 -19.37 -17.14 13.40
C LYS A 139 -20.80 -16.83 12.95
N LEU A 140 -20.91 -15.81 12.11
CA LEU A 140 -22.14 -15.35 11.48
C LEU A 140 -22.04 -15.61 9.98
N LYS A 141 -23.00 -16.34 9.41
CA LYS A 141 -23.13 -16.49 7.97
C LYS A 141 -24.09 -15.41 7.44
N LEU A 142 -23.63 -14.62 6.47
CA LEU A 142 -24.40 -13.51 5.91
C LEU A 142 -25.20 -14.03 4.71
N HIS A 143 -26.48 -14.32 4.94
CA HIS A 143 -27.37 -14.92 3.95
C HIS A 143 -28.17 -13.91 3.13
N ASN A 144 -28.35 -12.69 3.64
CA ASN A 144 -29.03 -11.63 2.92
C ASN A 144 -28.00 -10.91 2.03
N VAL A 145 -28.20 -10.98 0.71
CA VAL A 145 -27.24 -10.49 -0.29
C VAL A 145 -27.95 -9.60 -1.29
N ALA A 146 -27.38 -8.43 -1.55
CA ALA A 146 -27.79 -7.53 -2.61
C ALA A 146 -26.63 -7.30 -3.59
N PRO A 147 -26.79 -7.54 -4.90
CA PRO A 147 -25.76 -7.24 -5.88
C PRO A 147 -25.30 -5.79 -5.83
N ILE A 148 -24.02 -5.54 -6.16
CA ILE A 148 -23.38 -4.23 -5.99
C ILE A 148 -24.11 -3.10 -6.73
N TYR A 149 -24.67 -3.36 -7.91
CA TYR A 149 -25.36 -2.37 -8.73
C TYR A 149 -26.61 -1.79 -8.05
N ILE A 150 -27.21 -2.48 -7.08
CA ILE A 150 -28.33 -1.94 -6.28
C ILE A 150 -27.87 -0.73 -5.44
N GLY A 151 -26.57 -0.66 -5.13
CA GLY A 151 -25.95 0.50 -4.49
C GLY A 151 -25.85 1.74 -5.38
N THR A 152 -26.23 1.67 -6.65
CA THR A 152 -26.20 2.83 -7.57
C THR A 152 -27.04 3.96 -7.01
N ASP A 153 -26.43 5.13 -6.80
CA ASP A 153 -27.11 6.33 -6.30
C ASP A 153 -27.32 7.39 -7.39
N SER A 154 -26.58 7.31 -8.49
CA SER A 154 -26.67 8.22 -9.62
C SER A 154 -26.04 7.60 -10.86
N THR A 155 -26.50 8.04 -12.03
CA THR A 155 -26.06 7.55 -13.33
C THR A 155 -25.72 8.71 -14.27
N ALA A 156 -24.85 8.44 -15.25
CA ALA A 156 -24.58 9.38 -16.34
C ALA A 156 -24.18 8.63 -17.62
N ASN A 157 -24.47 9.25 -18.76
CA ASN A 157 -23.93 8.82 -20.05
C ASN A 157 -22.99 9.90 -20.57
N SER A 158 -21.88 9.50 -21.19
CA SER A 158 -20.95 10.43 -21.83
C SER A 158 -20.16 9.74 -22.93
N ARG A 159 -19.68 10.52 -23.90
CA ARG A 159 -18.82 9.99 -24.96
C ARG A 159 -17.50 9.45 -24.39
N GLU A 160 -16.96 10.11 -23.37
CA GLU A 160 -15.70 9.76 -22.70
C GLU A 160 -15.98 9.27 -21.27
N PRO A 161 -15.16 8.36 -20.71
CA PRO A 161 -15.32 7.96 -19.32
C PRO A 161 -15.01 9.14 -18.40
N LYS A 162 -15.81 9.31 -17.34
CA LYS A 162 -15.60 10.32 -16.32
C LYS A 162 -14.90 9.73 -15.10
N THR A 163 -14.00 10.51 -14.51
CA THR A 163 -13.44 10.23 -13.19
C THR A 163 -14.52 10.30 -12.09
N PHE A 164 -14.18 9.81 -10.89
CA PHE A 164 -15.04 9.90 -9.73
C PHE A 164 -15.38 11.36 -9.41
N GLU A 165 -14.40 12.26 -9.49
CA GLU A 165 -14.55 13.68 -9.20
C GLU A 165 -15.48 14.38 -10.20
N GLU A 166 -15.40 14.04 -11.49
CA GLU A 166 -16.31 14.55 -12.52
C GLU A 166 -17.75 14.05 -12.36
N MET A 167 -17.93 12.95 -11.64
CA MET A 167 -19.23 12.40 -11.21
C MET A 167 -19.65 12.89 -9.81
N ASN A 168 -18.96 13.90 -9.26
CA ASN A 168 -19.19 14.44 -7.92
C ASN A 168 -19.11 13.37 -6.81
N MET A 169 -18.17 12.42 -6.95
CA MET A 169 -17.88 11.38 -5.96
C MET A 169 -16.49 11.56 -5.35
N GLY A 170 -16.42 11.61 -4.01
CA GLY A 170 -15.16 11.54 -3.28
C GLY A 170 -14.65 10.10 -3.15
N TYR A 171 -15.46 9.20 -2.59
CA TYR A 171 -15.05 7.84 -2.23
C TYR A 171 -16.13 6.83 -2.63
N GLY A 172 -15.72 5.64 -3.07
CA GLY A 172 -16.64 4.58 -3.43
C GLY A 172 -16.16 3.74 -4.59
N SER A 173 -17.13 3.21 -5.31
CA SER A 173 -16.92 2.42 -6.52
C SER A 173 -17.75 3.00 -7.67
N MET A 174 -17.34 2.72 -8.89
CA MET A 174 -18.11 3.11 -10.08
C MET A 174 -18.13 1.96 -11.09
N ILE A 175 -19.29 1.70 -11.65
CA ILE A 175 -19.47 0.78 -12.77
C ILE A 175 -19.44 1.59 -14.06
N TYR A 176 -18.64 1.16 -15.02
CA TYR A 176 -18.56 1.72 -16.36
C TYR A 176 -18.94 0.66 -17.37
N ASN A 177 -19.82 1.00 -18.31
CA ASN A 177 -20.25 0.11 -19.38
C ASN A 177 -20.05 0.77 -20.73
N THR A 178 -19.58 -0.01 -21.70
CA THR A 178 -19.55 0.39 -23.12
C THR A 178 -19.74 -0.83 -24.00
N ALA A 179 -20.26 -0.63 -25.20
CA ALA A 179 -20.21 -1.64 -26.25
C ALA A 179 -18.78 -1.74 -26.83
N ILE A 180 -18.37 -2.92 -27.24
CA ILE A 180 -17.05 -3.17 -27.86
C ILE A 180 -17.16 -3.68 -29.31
N PRO A 181 -16.14 -3.44 -30.16
CA PRO A 181 -16.10 -3.94 -31.53
C PRO A 181 -15.95 -5.46 -31.56
N GLN A 182 -16.21 -6.04 -32.74
CA GLN A 182 -15.88 -7.44 -32.99
C GLN A 182 -14.37 -7.61 -33.11
N VAL A 183 -13.81 -8.59 -32.42
CA VAL A 183 -12.40 -8.99 -32.54
C VAL A 183 -12.30 -10.51 -32.57
N ALA A 184 -11.75 -11.07 -33.65
CA ALA A 184 -11.77 -12.51 -33.89
C ALA A 184 -10.76 -13.29 -33.03
N ASP A 185 -9.54 -12.76 -32.89
CA ASP A 185 -8.43 -13.44 -32.20
C ASP A 185 -8.17 -12.90 -30.78
N GLY A 186 -9.09 -12.08 -30.28
CA GLY A 186 -8.94 -11.37 -29.02
C GLY A 186 -8.20 -10.03 -29.17
N ALA A 187 -8.19 -9.25 -28.09
CA ALA A 187 -7.58 -7.93 -28.04
C ALA A 187 -6.87 -7.69 -26.72
N MET A 188 -5.95 -6.74 -26.67
CA MET A 188 -5.44 -6.21 -25.42
C MET A 188 -6.26 -4.99 -25.01
N LEU A 189 -6.92 -5.07 -23.85
CA LEU A 189 -7.52 -3.91 -23.19
C LEU A 189 -6.43 -3.11 -22.50
N HIS A 190 -6.42 -1.79 -22.69
CA HIS A 190 -5.56 -0.86 -21.96
C HIS A 190 -6.40 0.16 -21.21
N ILE A 191 -6.16 0.29 -19.91
CA ILE A 191 -6.82 1.25 -19.04
C ILE A 191 -5.82 1.88 -18.07
N ASN A 192 -6.10 3.12 -17.70
CA ASN A 192 -5.52 3.74 -16.52
C ASN A 192 -6.57 3.76 -15.40
N GLY A 193 -6.78 2.58 -14.79
CA GLY A 193 -7.80 2.35 -13.77
C GLY A 193 -7.29 2.65 -12.36
N HIS A 194 -7.96 3.57 -11.67
CA HIS A 194 -7.65 3.99 -10.32
C HIS A 194 -8.78 3.54 -9.36
N ASP A 195 -8.65 2.44 -8.62
CA ASP A 195 -7.41 1.70 -8.33
C ASP A 195 -7.47 0.19 -8.57
N PHE A 196 -8.62 -0.43 -8.31
CA PHE A 196 -8.79 -1.86 -8.51
C PHE A 196 -9.97 -2.09 -9.45
N VAL A 197 -9.68 -2.64 -10.63
CA VAL A 197 -10.68 -2.82 -11.68
C VAL A 197 -10.94 -4.29 -11.90
N GLN A 198 -12.22 -4.68 -11.86
CA GLN A 198 -12.65 -5.96 -12.38
C GLN A 198 -13.30 -5.78 -13.75
N VAL A 199 -12.96 -6.69 -14.66
CA VAL A 199 -13.31 -6.63 -16.06
C VAL A 199 -14.24 -7.79 -16.40
N PHE A 200 -15.40 -7.45 -16.97
CA PHE A 200 -16.39 -8.42 -17.42
C PHE A 200 -16.78 -8.15 -18.87
N ILE A 201 -17.13 -9.21 -19.59
CA ILE A 201 -17.76 -9.14 -20.92
C ILE A 201 -19.07 -9.91 -20.83
N ASN A 202 -20.19 -9.24 -21.14
CA ASN A 202 -21.54 -9.85 -21.09
C ASN A 202 -21.87 -10.57 -19.76
N GLY A 203 -21.25 -10.15 -18.65
CA GLY A 203 -21.46 -10.73 -17.32
C GLY A 203 -20.41 -11.73 -16.89
N GLU A 204 -19.59 -12.22 -17.82
CA GLU A 204 -18.54 -13.17 -17.55
C GLU A 204 -17.27 -12.46 -17.08
N TYR A 205 -16.69 -12.93 -15.98
CA TYR A 205 -15.45 -12.38 -15.43
C TYR A 205 -14.26 -12.75 -16.31
N ILE A 206 -13.54 -11.74 -16.80
CA ILE A 206 -12.36 -11.91 -17.65
C ILE A 206 -11.08 -11.82 -16.81
N GLY A 207 -11.04 -10.88 -15.87
CA GLY A 207 -9.86 -10.65 -15.05
C GLY A 207 -9.92 -9.35 -14.25
N LYS A 208 -8.76 -8.96 -13.71
CA LYS A 208 -8.59 -7.73 -12.94
C LYS A 208 -7.39 -6.94 -13.43
N ILE A 209 -7.43 -5.64 -13.20
CA ILE A 209 -6.30 -4.73 -13.35
C ILE A 209 -6.10 -4.05 -12.00
N ASP A 210 -4.94 -4.29 -11.39
CA ASP A 210 -4.59 -3.83 -10.06
C ASP A 210 -3.49 -2.76 -10.11
N ARG A 211 -3.84 -1.52 -9.73
CA ARG A 211 -2.90 -0.40 -9.69
C ARG A 211 -1.76 -0.61 -8.67
N VAL A 212 -1.97 -1.41 -7.62
CA VAL A 212 -0.89 -1.76 -6.66
C VAL A 212 0.23 -2.52 -7.37
N LYS A 213 -0.12 -3.31 -8.39
CA LYS A 213 0.83 -4.05 -9.24
C LYS A 213 1.27 -3.27 -10.48
N ASN A 214 0.86 -2.01 -10.60
CA ASN A 214 1.04 -1.19 -11.80
C ASN A 214 0.54 -1.88 -13.08
N GLU A 215 -0.49 -2.73 -12.96
CA GLU A 215 -1.14 -3.34 -14.11
C GLU A 215 -1.94 -2.27 -14.87
N ARG A 216 -1.88 -2.29 -16.20
CA ARG A 216 -2.58 -1.32 -17.07
C ARG A 216 -3.27 -1.97 -18.25
N SER A 217 -3.11 -3.27 -18.41
CA SER A 217 -3.62 -3.99 -19.56
C SER A 217 -4.06 -5.40 -19.20
N LEU A 218 -5.06 -5.90 -19.92
CA LEU A 218 -5.61 -7.24 -19.74
C LEU A 218 -5.95 -7.84 -21.12
N PRO A 219 -5.51 -9.06 -21.43
CA PRO A 219 -5.96 -9.75 -22.64
C PRO A 219 -7.45 -10.08 -22.53
N LEU A 220 -8.19 -9.75 -23.59
CA LEU A 220 -9.60 -10.08 -23.75
C LEU A 220 -9.75 -11.24 -24.75
N PRO A 221 -10.74 -12.11 -24.56
CA PRO A 221 -11.07 -13.14 -25.54
C PRO A 221 -11.63 -12.55 -26.84
N ALA A 222 -11.91 -13.41 -27.82
CA ALA A 222 -12.67 -13.05 -28.99
C ALA A 222 -14.03 -12.44 -28.60
N THR A 223 -14.46 -11.40 -29.31
CA THR A 223 -15.65 -10.61 -29.00
C THR A 223 -16.49 -10.38 -30.25
N GLN A 224 -17.80 -10.24 -30.06
CA GLN A 224 -18.76 -9.88 -31.10
C GLN A 224 -19.08 -8.38 -31.03
N LYS A 225 -19.47 -7.82 -32.18
CA LYS A 225 -19.88 -6.42 -32.23
C LYS A 225 -21.09 -6.20 -31.34
N GLY A 226 -20.95 -5.30 -30.37
CA GLY A 226 -22.02 -4.97 -29.43
C GLY A 226 -22.00 -5.76 -28.13
N ASP A 227 -21.02 -6.65 -27.94
CA ASP A 227 -20.73 -7.18 -26.60
C ASP A 227 -20.50 -6.03 -25.63
N VAL A 228 -20.90 -6.21 -24.37
CA VAL A 228 -20.82 -5.18 -23.34
C VAL A 228 -19.61 -5.43 -22.46
N LEU A 229 -18.65 -4.51 -22.51
CA LEU A 229 -17.56 -4.41 -21.56
C LEU A 229 -18.07 -3.71 -20.30
N THR A 230 -17.92 -4.37 -19.15
CA THR A 230 -18.22 -3.80 -17.83
C THR A 230 -16.93 -3.69 -17.03
N LEU A 231 -16.62 -2.49 -16.55
CA LEU A 231 -15.49 -2.21 -15.65
C LEU A 231 -16.04 -1.77 -14.29
N LEU A 232 -15.86 -2.61 -13.27
CA LEU A 232 -16.16 -2.24 -11.88
C LEU A 232 -14.87 -1.73 -11.23
N VAL A 233 -14.82 -0.43 -10.93
CA VAL A 233 -13.65 0.24 -10.35
C VAL A 233 -13.90 0.59 -8.90
N GLU A 234 -13.08 0.06 -7.98
CA GLU A 234 -13.01 0.54 -6.60
C GLU A 234 -11.89 1.58 -6.46
N GLY A 235 -12.20 2.74 -5.87
CA GLY A 235 -11.20 3.73 -5.48
C GLY A 235 -10.73 3.48 -4.04
N MET A 236 -9.44 3.20 -3.86
CA MET A 236 -8.80 3.13 -2.55
C MET A 236 -8.42 4.53 -2.03
N GLY A 237 -7.64 4.60 -0.96
CA GLY A 237 -7.11 5.85 -0.44
C GLY A 237 -6.40 6.68 -1.53
N ARG A 238 -6.65 7.98 -1.55
CA ARG A 238 -5.84 8.89 -2.39
C ARG A 238 -4.43 8.96 -1.85
N ILE A 239 -3.45 9.07 -2.76
CA ILE A 239 -2.06 9.25 -2.36
C ILE A 239 -1.93 10.49 -1.47
N ASN A 240 -1.33 10.34 -0.29
CA ASN A 240 -1.23 11.37 0.75
C ASN A 240 0.17 12.01 0.87
N PHE A 241 1.11 11.60 0.02
CA PHE A 241 2.50 12.04 0.08
C PHE A 241 3.10 12.34 -1.30
N GLY A 242 4.03 13.30 -1.33
CA GLY A 242 4.80 13.64 -2.52
C GLY A 242 4.01 14.37 -3.60
N ARG A 243 4.48 14.29 -4.86
CA ARG A 243 3.84 14.96 -6.01
C ARG A 243 2.64 14.21 -6.56
N ALA A 244 2.47 12.95 -6.16
CA ALA A 244 1.43 12.06 -6.64
C ALA A 244 0.07 12.27 -5.95
N ILE A 245 -0.06 13.25 -5.04
CA ILE A 245 -1.32 13.63 -4.38
C ILE A 245 -2.44 14.08 -5.35
N LYS A 246 -2.08 14.40 -6.61
CA LYS A 246 -3.04 14.64 -7.70
C LYS A 246 -3.58 13.31 -8.21
N ASP A 247 -4.38 12.66 -7.36
CA ASP A 247 -4.78 11.27 -7.52
C ASP A 247 -6.29 11.16 -7.80
N PHE A 248 -6.68 11.46 -9.04
CA PHE A 248 -8.05 11.23 -9.52
C PHE A 248 -8.39 9.74 -9.45
N LYS A 249 -9.66 9.41 -9.19
CA LYS A 249 -10.12 8.01 -9.08
C LYS A 249 -11.06 7.64 -10.23
N GLY A 250 -11.23 6.35 -10.48
CA GLY A 250 -12.00 5.85 -11.61
C GLY A 250 -11.14 5.57 -12.84
N LEU A 251 -11.70 5.74 -14.03
CA LEU A 251 -10.95 5.62 -15.29
C LEU A 251 -10.35 7.00 -15.63
N VAL A 252 -9.02 7.09 -15.65
CA VAL A 252 -8.30 8.35 -15.88
C VAL A 252 -7.74 8.38 -17.31
N GLY A 253 -8.48 9.01 -18.22
CA GLY A 253 -8.12 9.11 -19.64
C GLY A 253 -8.81 8.07 -20.51
N ASP A 254 -8.26 7.84 -21.70
CA ASP A 254 -8.83 6.93 -22.69
C ASP A 254 -8.78 5.47 -22.25
N VAL A 255 -9.74 4.69 -22.74
CA VAL A 255 -9.76 3.23 -22.66
C VAL A 255 -9.66 2.68 -24.07
N THR A 256 -8.66 1.85 -24.33
CA THR A 256 -8.40 1.37 -25.69
C THR A 256 -8.37 -0.16 -25.79
N LEU A 257 -8.71 -0.66 -26.97
CA LEU A 257 -8.45 -2.04 -27.38
C LEU A 257 -7.42 -2.04 -28.50
N THR A 258 -6.40 -2.88 -28.41
CA THR A 258 -5.45 -3.11 -29.50
C THR A 258 -5.51 -4.57 -29.95
N THR A 259 -5.47 -4.80 -31.25
CA THR A 259 -5.35 -6.13 -31.85
C THR A 259 -4.54 -6.05 -33.14
N GLU A 260 -4.14 -7.19 -33.68
CA GLU A 260 -3.46 -7.29 -34.96
C GLU A 260 -4.44 -7.78 -36.02
N VAL A 261 -4.54 -7.06 -37.14
CA VAL A 261 -5.38 -7.45 -38.29
C VAL A 261 -4.52 -7.36 -39.55
N ASP A 262 -4.39 -8.46 -40.28
CA ASP A 262 -3.61 -8.55 -41.52
C ASP A 262 -2.14 -8.06 -41.38
N GLY A 263 -1.57 -8.16 -40.17
CA GLY A 263 -0.19 -7.73 -39.87
C GLY A 263 -0.04 -6.27 -39.43
N ASP A 264 -1.14 -5.52 -39.36
CA ASP A 264 -1.16 -4.13 -38.86
C ASP A 264 -1.83 -4.06 -37.47
N GLU A 265 -1.31 -3.19 -36.60
CA GLU A 265 -1.93 -2.91 -35.30
C GLU A 265 -3.16 -2.00 -35.48
N LEU A 266 -4.31 -2.50 -35.05
CA LEU A 266 -5.56 -1.74 -35.00
C LEU A 266 -5.86 -1.36 -33.56
N THR A 267 -6.03 -0.06 -33.32
CA THR A 267 -6.40 0.50 -32.01
C THR A 267 -7.77 1.14 -32.05
N TRP A 268 -8.69 0.71 -31.18
CA TRP A 268 -9.94 1.40 -30.91
C TRP A 268 -9.84 2.18 -29.61
N ASN A 269 -10.23 3.46 -29.65
CA ASN A 269 -10.54 4.23 -28.45
C ASN A 269 -12.04 4.09 -28.16
N LEU A 270 -12.39 3.44 -27.04
CA LEU A 270 -13.76 3.09 -26.68
C LEU A 270 -14.54 4.33 -26.21
N LYS A 271 -15.76 4.48 -26.72
CA LYS A 271 -16.62 5.66 -26.51
C LYS A 271 -18.03 5.25 -26.09
N ASP A 272 -18.81 6.25 -25.69
CA ASP A 272 -20.25 6.13 -25.37
C ASP A 272 -20.50 5.29 -24.12
N TRP A 273 -19.96 5.79 -23.01
CA TRP A 273 -19.97 5.19 -21.69
C TRP A 273 -21.26 5.47 -20.92
N SER A 274 -21.82 4.42 -20.33
CA SER A 274 -22.79 4.50 -19.23
C SER A 274 -22.06 4.29 -17.90
N MET A 275 -22.30 5.14 -16.92
CA MET A 275 -21.59 5.17 -15.65
C MET A 275 -22.56 5.19 -14.47
N ARG A 276 -22.27 4.40 -13.43
CA ARG A 276 -23.09 4.29 -12.23
C ARG A 276 -22.26 4.46 -10.97
N ARG A 277 -22.55 5.52 -10.23
CA ARG A 277 -21.87 5.90 -8.99
C ARG A 277 -22.39 5.06 -7.81
N ILE A 278 -21.47 4.58 -6.97
CA ILE A 278 -21.77 3.81 -5.77
C ILE A 278 -20.95 4.39 -4.62
N ALA A 279 -21.58 5.25 -3.81
CA ALA A 279 -20.91 5.91 -2.69
C ALA A 279 -20.50 4.95 -1.58
N ASP A 280 -19.37 5.26 -0.94
CA ASP A 280 -18.82 4.51 0.18
C ASP A 280 -19.37 4.95 1.54
N ASP A 281 -20.70 4.88 1.68
CA ASP A 281 -21.41 5.25 2.91
C ASP A 281 -22.47 4.22 3.33
N TYR A 282 -22.83 4.29 4.62
CA TYR A 282 -23.79 3.36 5.21
C TYR A 282 -25.21 3.55 4.64
N GLN A 283 -25.60 4.78 4.27
CA GLN A 283 -26.92 5.06 3.71
C GLN A 283 -27.12 4.30 2.39
N THR A 284 -26.08 4.26 1.57
CA THR A 284 -26.02 3.52 0.30
C THR A 284 -26.10 2.02 0.55
N ALA A 285 -25.29 1.49 1.48
CA ALA A 285 -25.33 0.08 1.85
C ALA A 285 -26.69 -0.35 2.43
N HIS A 286 -27.26 0.44 3.34
CA HIS A 286 -28.57 0.19 3.95
C HIS A 286 -29.68 0.23 2.90
N ARG A 287 -29.68 1.22 2.01
CA ARG A 287 -30.64 1.30 0.89
C ARG A 287 -30.54 0.06 0.00
N ALA A 288 -29.32 -0.38 -0.31
CA ALA A 288 -29.10 -1.58 -1.13
C ALA A 288 -29.67 -2.85 -0.47
N MET A 289 -29.53 -2.99 0.84
CA MET A 289 -30.06 -4.13 1.60
C MET A 289 -31.56 -4.10 1.86
N THR A 290 -32.24 -2.97 1.64
CA THR A 290 -33.67 -2.80 1.97
C THR A 290 -34.56 -2.58 0.74
N THR A 291 -33.97 -2.28 -0.41
CA THR A 291 -34.70 -2.06 -1.66
C THR A 291 -35.05 -3.40 -2.33
N PRO A 292 -36.32 -3.66 -2.70
CA PRO A 292 -36.69 -4.86 -3.44
C PRO A 292 -35.93 -4.99 -4.77
N HIS A 293 -35.33 -6.16 -5.03
CA HIS A 293 -34.42 -6.41 -6.16
C HIS A 293 -35.15 -6.68 -7.48
N THR A 294 -35.95 -5.74 -7.98
CA THR A 294 -36.77 -5.93 -9.20
C THR A 294 -36.48 -4.92 -10.30
N ASP A 295 -35.47 -4.07 -10.16
CA ASP A 295 -35.15 -3.05 -11.16
C ASP A 295 -34.22 -3.61 -12.26
N VAL A 296 -34.84 -4.10 -13.33
CA VAL A 296 -34.15 -4.63 -14.51
C VAL A 296 -33.30 -3.55 -15.21
N ALA A 297 -33.59 -2.26 -15.01
CA ALA A 297 -32.79 -1.18 -15.60
C ALA A 297 -31.42 -0.99 -14.91
N LEU A 298 -31.29 -1.49 -13.68
CA LEU A 298 -30.02 -1.54 -12.95
C LEU A 298 -29.35 -2.91 -13.03
N ALA A 299 -30.05 -3.95 -13.51
CA ALA A 299 -29.48 -5.27 -13.70
C ALA A 299 -28.27 -5.16 -14.64
N GLU A 300 -27.13 -5.64 -14.17
CA GLU A 300 -25.86 -5.44 -14.83
C GLU A 300 -25.08 -6.74 -14.96
N ASN A 301 -24.12 -6.69 -15.86
CA ASN A 301 -23.20 -7.76 -16.22
C ASN A 301 -22.09 -7.94 -15.16
N THR A 302 -22.48 -8.06 -13.88
CA THR A 302 -21.60 -8.39 -12.76
C THR A 302 -22.17 -9.58 -11.96
N PRO A 303 -21.35 -10.52 -11.49
CA PRO A 303 -21.81 -11.64 -10.65
C PRO A 303 -22.58 -11.18 -9.41
N SER A 304 -23.64 -11.92 -9.06
CA SER A 304 -24.48 -11.63 -7.88
C SER A 304 -23.76 -11.79 -6.53
N ALA A 305 -22.60 -12.47 -6.53
CA ALA A 305 -21.72 -12.60 -5.37
C ALA A 305 -20.89 -11.32 -5.10
N ILE A 306 -20.89 -10.34 -6.02
CA ILE A 306 -20.25 -9.04 -5.79
C ILE A 306 -21.33 -8.08 -5.29
N GLY A 307 -21.15 -7.53 -4.09
CA GLY A 307 -22.13 -6.61 -3.51
C GLY A 307 -22.17 -6.62 -1.99
N TYR A 308 -23.37 -6.37 -1.48
CA TYR A 308 -23.64 -6.15 -0.06
C TYR A 308 -24.17 -7.42 0.59
N TYR A 309 -23.67 -7.71 1.78
CA TYR A 309 -24.03 -8.84 2.60
C TYR A 309 -24.47 -8.34 3.97
N ARG A 310 -25.55 -8.89 4.54
CA ARG A 310 -26.08 -8.45 5.84
C ARG A 310 -26.38 -9.61 6.78
N ALA A 311 -26.10 -9.41 8.06
CA ALA A 311 -26.60 -10.25 9.15
C ALA A 311 -26.92 -9.40 10.38
N THR A 312 -27.75 -9.95 11.27
CA THR A 312 -27.93 -9.42 12.62
C THR A 312 -27.50 -10.46 13.66
N PHE A 313 -27.08 -9.99 14.83
CA PHE A 313 -26.65 -10.85 15.93
C PHE A 313 -26.95 -10.20 17.28
N ASN A 314 -27.16 -11.01 18.33
CA ASN A 314 -27.51 -10.52 19.65
C ASN A 314 -26.33 -10.56 20.63
N LEU A 315 -26.11 -9.47 21.37
CA LEU A 315 -25.11 -9.38 22.42
C LEU A 315 -25.73 -9.21 23.80
N LYS A 316 -25.23 -9.98 24.78
CA LYS A 316 -25.60 -9.83 26.20
C LYS A 316 -24.79 -8.73 26.91
N LYS A 317 -23.54 -8.54 26.46
CA LYS A 317 -22.59 -7.53 26.92
C LYS A 317 -21.81 -7.02 25.71
N THR A 318 -21.42 -5.75 25.76
CA THR A 318 -20.58 -5.13 24.74
C THR A 318 -19.12 -5.15 25.18
N GLY A 319 -18.23 -5.03 24.21
CA GLY A 319 -16.79 -5.03 24.41
C GLY A 319 -16.10 -4.94 23.05
N ASP A 320 -14.83 -4.63 23.06
CA ASP A 320 -14.00 -4.58 21.87
C ASP A 320 -13.91 -5.97 21.23
N THR A 321 -13.83 -6.03 19.91
CA THR A 321 -13.62 -7.29 19.20
C THR A 321 -12.90 -7.02 17.89
N PHE A 322 -12.37 -8.09 17.27
CA PHE A 322 -11.67 -8.01 15.99
C PHE A 322 -12.44 -8.85 14.98
N LEU A 323 -13.08 -8.21 14.01
CA LEU A 323 -13.86 -8.92 12.98
C LEU A 323 -12.92 -9.55 11.97
N ASN A 324 -12.91 -10.88 11.90
CA ASN A 324 -12.08 -11.62 10.96
C ASN A 324 -12.70 -11.62 9.56
N MET A 325 -11.88 -11.25 8.56
CA MET A 325 -12.28 -11.04 7.18
C MET A 325 -11.59 -12.04 6.21
N GLU A 326 -10.92 -13.08 6.70
CA GLU A 326 -10.10 -13.99 5.87
C GLU A 326 -10.89 -14.75 4.79
N THR A 327 -12.18 -14.95 4.98
CA THR A 327 -13.05 -15.64 4.02
C THR A 327 -13.62 -14.69 2.95
N TRP A 328 -13.38 -13.39 3.08
CA TRP A 328 -13.87 -12.35 2.20
C TRP A 328 -12.82 -11.95 1.16
N GLY A 329 -13.26 -11.30 0.08
CA GLY A 329 -12.42 -10.89 -1.03
C GLY A 329 -11.72 -9.55 -0.77
N LYS A 330 -12.45 -8.45 -0.99
CA LYS A 330 -11.98 -7.06 -0.79
C LYS A 330 -13.18 -6.13 -0.62
N GLY A 331 -13.12 -5.15 0.27
CA GLY A 331 -14.18 -4.13 0.35
C GLY A 331 -14.24 -3.42 1.70
N GLN A 332 -15.44 -3.13 2.22
CA GLN A 332 -15.66 -2.34 3.44
C GLN A 332 -16.75 -2.93 4.36
N VAL A 333 -16.59 -2.75 5.67
CA VAL A 333 -17.53 -3.23 6.70
C VAL A 333 -18.20 -2.08 7.44
N TYR A 334 -19.49 -2.23 7.72
CA TYR A 334 -20.29 -1.38 8.60
C TYR A 334 -20.85 -2.19 9.77
N VAL A 335 -20.77 -1.64 10.98
CA VAL A 335 -21.42 -2.20 12.19
C VAL A 335 -22.31 -1.15 12.82
N ASN A 336 -23.60 -1.44 12.93
CA ASN A 336 -24.61 -0.51 13.45
C ASN A 336 -24.55 0.91 12.82
N GLY A 337 -24.21 0.99 11.53
CA GLY A 337 -24.05 2.26 10.81
C GLY A 337 -22.65 2.89 10.87
N HIS A 338 -21.75 2.38 11.70
CA HIS A 338 -20.35 2.84 11.76
C HIS A 338 -19.48 2.12 10.73
N ALA A 339 -18.76 2.88 9.91
CA ALA A 339 -17.84 2.32 8.93
C ALA A 339 -16.53 1.88 9.62
N LEU A 340 -16.31 0.58 9.77
CA LEU A 340 -15.09 0.03 10.37
C LEU A 340 -13.86 0.22 9.49
N GLY A 341 -14.07 0.25 8.17
CA GLY A 341 -13.03 0.48 7.18
C GLY A 341 -12.84 -0.71 6.24
N ARG A 342 -11.73 -0.65 5.48
CA ARG A 342 -11.47 -1.55 4.36
C ARG A 342 -10.82 -2.86 4.81
N PHE A 343 -11.15 -3.94 4.11
CA PHE A 343 -10.45 -5.22 4.21
C PHE A 343 -9.98 -5.67 2.83
N TRP A 344 -8.91 -6.45 2.80
CA TRP A 344 -8.44 -7.12 1.59
C TRP A 344 -7.76 -8.43 1.95
N SER A 345 -8.22 -9.52 1.36
CA SER A 345 -7.73 -10.89 1.60
C SER A 345 -6.21 -11.04 1.54
N ILE A 346 -5.51 -10.23 0.74
CA ILE A 346 -4.04 -10.32 0.58
C ILE A 346 -3.26 -10.01 1.87
N GLY A 347 -3.87 -9.35 2.86
CA GLY A 347 -3.22 -8.99 4.12
C GLY A 347 -2.30 -7.77 4.01
N PRO A 348 -1.48 -7.48 5.04
CA PRO A 348 -1.18 -8.35 6.17
C PRO A 348 -2.28 -8.33 7.25
N GLN A 349 -3.09 -7.27 7.28
CA GLN A 349 -4.27 -7.15 8.15
C GLN A 349 -5.38 -8.10 7.69
N GLN A 350 -5.84 -8.98 8.58
CA GLN A 350 -6.97 -9.90 8.34
C GLN A 350 -8.16 -9.66 9.28
N THR A 351 -8.00 -8.77 10.26
CA THR A 351 -9.09 -8.36 11.15
C THR A 351 -9.31 -6.87 11.18
N LEU A 352 -10.57 -6.44 11.30
CA LEU A 352 -10.95 -5.06 11.58
C LEU A 352 -11.26 -4.86 13.06
N TYR A 353 -10.67 -3.85 13.69
CA TYR A 353 -11.03 -3.45 15.04
C TYR A 353 -12.47 -2.92 15.07
N CYS A 354 -13.29 -3.49 15.95
CA CYS A 354 -14.66 -3.07 16.21
C CYS A 354 -14.77 -2.61 17.67
N PRO A 355 -14.82 -1.28 17.91
CA PRO A 355 -14.94 -0.73 19.25
C PRO A 355 -16.23 -1.17 19.94
N GLY A 356 -16.13 -1.57 21.21
CA GLY A 356 -17.27 -1.98 22.02
C GLY A 356 -18.32 -0.89 22.22
N CYS A 357 -17.92 0.38 22.08
CA CYS A 357 -18.83 1.53 22.11
C CYS A 357 -19.68 1.69 20.84
N TRP A 358 -19.35 1.00 19.74
CA TRP A 358 -20.17 0.93 18.52
C TRP A 358 -21.09 -0.30 18.49
N LEU A 359 -20.95 -1.17 19.50
CA LEU A 359 -21.84 -2.29 19.75
C LEU A 359 -22.91 -1.91 20.79
N LYS A 360 -24.05 -2.59 20.74
CA LYS A 360 -25.15 -2.41 21.68
C LYS A 360 -25.59 -3.74 22.29
N LYS A 361 -26.13 -3.69 23.51
CA LYS A 361 -26.83 -4.84 24.10
C LYS A 361 -28.11 -5.10 23.30
N GLY A 362 -28.39 -6.38 23.03
CA GLY A 362 -29.47 -6.78 22.13
C GLY A 362 -28.98 -6.93 20.70
N GLU A 363 -29.85 -6.64 19.73
CA GLU A 363 -29.57 -6.86 18.32
C GLU A 363 -28.57 -5.84 17.77
N ASN A 364 -27.58 -6.32 17.04
CA ASN A 364 -26.58 -5.56 16.29
C ASN A 364 -26.67 -5.95 14.82
N GLU A 365 -26.30 -5.03 13.94
CA GLU A 365 -26.22 -5.25 12.49
C GLU A 365 -24.77 -5.23 12.02
N ILE A 366 -24.45 -6.13 11.10
CA ILE A 366 -23.25 -6.04 10.27
C ILE A 366 -23.65 -6.03 8.79
N VAL A 367 -23.04 -5.11 8.04
CA VAL A 367 -23.11 -5.05 6.58
C VAL A 367 -21.69 -5.10 6.02
N VAL A 368 -21.46 -5.97 5.03
CA VAL A 368 -20.18 -6.09 4.33
C VAL A 368 -20.41 -5.81 2.85
N LEU A 369 -19.74 -4.79 2.32
CA LEU A 369 -19.58 -4.61 0.89
C LEU A 369 -18.33 -5.40 0.46
N ASP A 370 -18.50 -6.41 -0.40
CA ASP A 370 -17.40 -7.15 -1.02
C ASP A 370 -17.41 -6.88 -2.53
N VAL A 371 -16.38 -6.21 -3.02
CA VAL A 371 -16.27 -5.87 -4.44
C VAL A 371 -15.73 -7.04 -5.25
N VAL A 372 -15.07 -8.05 -4.68
CA VAL A 372 -14.53 -9.22 -5.41
C VAL A 372 -15.45 -10.43 -5.35
N GLY A 373 -16.15 -10.58 -4.23
CA GLY A 373 -16.93 -11.75 -3.88
C GLY A 373 -16.19 -12.63 -2.86
N PRO A 374 -16.86 -13.05 -1.77
CA PRO A 374 -16.23 -13.82 -0.72
C PRO A 374 -16.02 -15.29 -1.13
N LYS A 375 -14.96 -15.93 -0.60
CA LYS A 375 -14.81 -17.40 -0.64
C LYS A 375 -15.96 -18.05 0.14
N GLU A 376 -16.23 -17.50 1.32
CA GLU A 376 -17.41 -17.83 2.13
C GLU A 376 -17.91 -16.55 2.84
N PRO A 377 -19.22 -16.24 2.82
CA PRO A 377 -19.76 -15.04 3.46
C PRO A 377 -19.93 -15.25 4.98
N VAL A 378 -18.80 -15.46 5.69
CA VAL A 378 -18.75 -15.75 7.12
C VAL A 378 -17.87 -14.74 7.83
N VAL A 379 -18.34 -14.16 8.93
CA VAL A 379 -17.58 -13.21 9.75
C VAL A 379 -17.69 -13.60 11.22
N TRP A 380 -16.65 -13.36 12.01
CA TRP A 380 -16.68 -13.59 13.46
C TRP A 380 -15.81 -12.57 14.19
N GLY A 381 -16.13 -12.34 15.45
CA GLY A 381 -15.33 -11.51 16.34
C GLY A 381 -14.37 -12.38 17.14
N GLN A 382 -13.08 -12.15 17.02
CA GLN A 382 -12.04 -12.80 17.81
C GLN A 382 -11.45 -11.86 18.86
N THR A 383 -10.66 -12.41 19.78
CA THR A 383 -10.13 -11.68 20.95
C THR A 383 -8.71 -11.14 20.78
N LYS A 384 -8.12 -11.36 19.60
CA LYS A 384 -6.82 -10.81 19.21
C LYS A 384 -6.89 -10.36 17.75
N PRO A 385 -6.22 -9.26 17.38
CA PRO A 385 -6.11 -8.89 15.99
C PRO A 385 -5.19 -9.88 15.25
N GLU A 386 -5.38 -9.98 13.94
CA GLU A 386 -4.50 -10.67 13.00
C GLU A 386 -3.97 -9.59 12.04
N LEU A 387 -2.75 -9.10 12.30
CA LEU A 387 -2.14 -7.98 11.57
C LEU A 387 -0.97 -8.40 10.69
N ASP A 388 -0.46 -9.63 10.83
CA ASP A 388 0.79 -10.10 10.22
C ASP A 388 0.61 -11.31 9.29
N LYS A 389 -0.60 -11.51 8.74
CA LYS A 389 -0.93 -12.65 7.87
C LYS A 389 -1.15 -12.25 6.42
N LEU A 390 -0.13 -12.51 5.61
CA LEU A 390 -0.19 -12.37 4.15
C LEU A 390 -0.84 -13.60 3.48
N GLN A 391 -1.69 -13.35 2.49
CA GLN A 391 -2.26 -14.38 1.61
C GLN A 391 -2.01 -14.04 0.14
N LEU A 392 -0.74 -14.04 -0.27
CA LEU A 392 -0.36 -13.69 -1.63
C LEU A 392 -0.48 -14.89 -2.58
N GLU A 393 -1.05 -14.67 -3.76
CA GLU A 393 -1.13 -15.67 -4.85
C GLU A 393 0.27 -16.04 -5.38
N LYS A 394 1.25 -15.12 -5.28
CA LYS A 394 2.66 -15.29 -5.66
C LYS A 394 3.56 -14.75 -4.56
N SER A 395 4.78 -15.27 -4.47
CA SER A 395 5.80 -14.78 -3.52
C SER A 395 6.00 -13.27 -3.66
N ALA A 396 6.20 -12.56 -2.54
CA ALA A 396 6.62 -11.16 -2.53
C ALA A 396 8.08 -10.96 -2.98
N LYS A 397 8.84 -12.04 -3.22
CA LYS A 397 10.21 -11.97 -3.73
C LYS A 397 10.23 -11.66 -5.22
N HIS A 398 11.17 -10.82 -5.63
CA HIS A 398 11.48 -10.48 -7.03
C HIS A 398 12.57 -11.39 -7.61
N ASN A 399 12.55 -12.69 -7.29
CA ASN A 399 13.65 -13.61 -7.60
C ASN A 399 13.37 -14.53 -8.80
N ASN A 400 12.43 -14.18 -9.67
CA ASN A 400 12.15 -14.96 -10.87
C ASN A 400 13.38 -15.00 -11.79
N ILE A 401 13.94 -16.19 -12.00
CA ILE A 401 15.19 -16.34 -12.75
C ILE A 401 15.08 -15.87 -14.20
N GLY A 402 13.88 -15.91 -14.79
CA GLY A 402 13.61 -15.40 -16.14
C GLY A 402 13.73 -13.88 -16.26
N ASP A 403 13.66 -13.15 -15.15
CA ASP A 403 13.84 -11.70 -15.12
C ASP A 403 15.30 -11.27 -14.83
N LYS A 404 16.20 -12.23 -14.56
CA LYS A 404 17.62 -11.94 -14.31
C LYS A 404 18.34 -11.61 -15.63
N PRO A 405 18.97 -10.44 -15.77
CA PRO A 405 19.72 -10.09 -16.97
C PRO A 405 21.04 -10.87 -17.07
N ASP A 406 21.49 -11.12 -18.30
CA ASP A 406 22.88 -11.52 -18.55
C ASP A 406 23.79 -10.29 -18.56
N LEU A 407 24.45 -10.07 -17.42
CA LEU A 407 25.39 -8.95 -17.28
C LEU A 407 26.81 -9.30 -17.77
N ASN A 408 27.11 -10.56 -18.10
CA ASN A 408 28.46 -10.95 -18.54
C ASN A 408 28.82 -10.36 -19.91
N SER A 409 27.80 -10.16 -20.76
CA SER A 409 27.92 -9.57 -22.09
C SER A 409 27.78 -8.03 -22.06
N THR A 410 27.45 -7.44 -20.91
CA THR A 410 27.16 -6.01 -20.77
C THR A 410 28.34 -5.28 -20.11
N THR A 411 28.75 -4.13 -20.66
CA THR A 411 29.80 -3.31 -20.04
C THR A 411 29.19 -2.43 -18.94
N PRO A 412 29.73 -2.41 -17.71
CA PRO A 412 29.22 -1.56 -16.64
C PRO A 412 29.44 -0.08 -16.98
N ILE A 413 28.41 0.74 -16.78
CA ILE A 413 28.45 2.19 -16.97
C ILE A 413 29.17 2.90 -15.80
N ALA A 414 29.26 2.23 -14.65
CA ALA A 414 30.11 2.63 -13.53
C ALA A 414 30.60 1.41 -12.74
N LYS A 415 31.80 1.52 -12.19
CA LYS A 415 32.37 0.58 -11.23
C LYS A 415 33.24 1.34 -10.22
N GLY A 416 33.23 0.93 -8.96
CA GLY A 416 33.98 1.64 -7.94
C GLY A 416 33.71 1.12 -6.54
N GLU A 417 34.11 1.92 -5.55
CA GLU A 417 33.83 1.67 -4.14
C GLU A 417 33.10 2.88 -3.54
N THR A 418 32.06 2.64 -2.76
CA THR A 418 31.42 3.62 -1.88
C THR A 418 32.23 3.83 -0.60
N LYS A 419 31.95 4.93 0.10
CA LYS A 419 32.52 5.25 1.40
C LYS A 419 31.73 4.54 2.51
N PRO A 420 32.38 4.15 3.62
CA PRO A 420 31.68 3.58 4.76
C PRO A 420 30.82 4.64 5.48
N GLY A 421 29.79 4.18 6.20
CA GLY A 421 28.95 5.03 7.05
C GLY A 421 27.68 5.53 6.37
N ASN A 422 26.90 6.32 7.11
CA ASN A 422 25.59 6.81 6.67
C ASN A 422 25.68 8.02 5.74
N GLY A 423 24.57 8.34 5.07
CA GLY A 423 24.39 9.56 4.27
C GLY A 423 24.51 9.34 2.77
N TRP A 424 23.99 10.31 2.01
CA TRP A 424 23.92 10.26 0.54
C TRP A 424 25.30 10.23 -0.12
N GLN A 425 25.44 9.37 -1.12
CA GLN A 425 26.63 9.25 -1.96
C GLN A 425 26.25 9.28 -3.43
N THR A 426 26.92 10.12 -4.22
CA THR A 426 26.68 10.23 -5.67
C THR A 426 27.74 9.45 -6.45
N ILE A 427 27.30 8.49 -7.25
CA ILE A 427 28.09 7.69 -8.18
C ILE A 427 27.92 8.29 -9.58
N ASN A 428 28.91 9.04 -10.04
CA ASN A 428 28.90 9.63 -11.37
C ASN A 428 29.26 8.60 -12.44
N PHE A 429 28.56 8.63 -13.57
CA PHE A 429 28.86 7.79 -14.72
C PHE A 429 29.92 8.47 -15.60
N ALA A 430 30.77 7.68 -16.25
CA ALA A 430 31.84 8.23 -17.09
C ALA A 430 31.31 8.99 -18.32
N LYS A 431 30.11 8.63 -18.76
CA LYS A 431 29.34 9.28 -19.83
C LYS A 431 27.85 9.06 -19.54
N PRO A 432 26.95 9.90 -20.09
CA PRO A 432 25.52 9.62 -20.04
C PRO A 432 25.21 8.22 -20.57
N ALA A 433 24.33 7.51 -19.87
CA ALA A 433 23.88 6.17 -20.22
C ALA A 433 22.39 6.18 -20.52
N THR A 434 21.98 5.45 -21.55
CA THR A 434 20.58 5.35 -21.99
C THR A 434 20.13 3.90 -21.92
N GLY A 435 18.92 3.68 -21.41
CA GLY A 435 18.33 2.35 -21.23
C GLY A 435 17.03 2.43 -20.45
N ARG A 436 16.29 1.32 -20.39
CA ARG A 436 15.05 1.22 -19.61
C ARG A 436 15.29 0.57 -18.25
N TYR A 437 16.31 -0.27 -18.14
CA TYR A 437 16.61 -1.00 -16.91
C TYR A 437 17.93 -0.55 -16.33
N ILE A 438 18.01 -0.50 -15.01
CA ILE A 438 19.26 -0.34 -14.28
C ILE A 438 19.51 -1.54 -13.38
N ALA A 439 20.72 -2.07 -13.46
CA ALA A 439 21.19 -3.17 -12.62
C ALA A 439 22.31 -2.67 -11.69
N ILE A 440 22.11 -2.83 -10.38
CA ILE A 440 23.07 -2.51 -9.32
C ILE A 440 23.63 -3.83 -8.78
N GLU A 441 24.87 -4.13 -9.16
CA GLU A 441 25.57 -5.34 -8.75
C GLU A 441 26.59 -5.03 -7.65
N CYS A 442 26.23 -5.34 -6.40
CA CYS A 442 27.05 -5.15 -5.21
C CYS A 442 28.08 -6.29 -5.12
N GLN A 443 29.35 -5.99 -5.38
CA GLN A 443 30.45 -6.95 -5.38
C GLN A 443 30.94 -7.29 -3.97
N THR A 444 31.06 -6.28 -3.11
CA THR A 444 31.55 -6.40 -1.73
C THR A 444 30.83 -5.39 -0.82
N MET A 445 30.86 -5.64 0.48
CA MET A 445 30.20 -4.81 1.51
C MET A 445 31.22 -4.32 2.54
N HIS A 446 30.93 -3.20 3.21
CA HIS A 446 31.83 -2.64 4.22
C HIS A 446 31.92 -3.53 5.47
N ASP A 447 30.82 -4.18 5.82
CA ASP A 447 30.70 -5.20 6.85
C ASP A 447 29.68 -6.26 6.43
N GLY A 448 29.73 -7.42 7.10
CA GLY A 448 28.78 -8.50 6.84
C GLY A 448 28.94 -9.21 5.47
N LYS A 449 27.92 -10.00 5.14
CA LYS A 449 27.78 -10.70 3.85
C LYS A 449 26.53 -10.28 3.09
N SER A 450 25.53 -9.74 3.78
CA SER A 450 24.33 -9.14 3.21
C SER A 450 24.64 -7.74 2.67
N VAL A 451 23.83 -7.27 1.71
CA VAL A 451 23.81 -5.85 1.33
C VAL A 451 22.49 -5.20 1.76
N ALA A 452 22.55 -3.93 2.17
CA ALA A 452 21.39 -3.09 2.44
C ALA A 452 21.45 -1.74 1.69
N ILE A 453 20.32 -1.35 1.10
CA ILE A 453 20.15 -0.09 0.36
C ILE A 453 18.84 0.56 0.78
N ALA A 454 18.91 1.76 1.36
CA ALA A 454 17.74 2.52 1.78
C ALA A 454 17.10 3.27 0.63
N GLU A 455 17.87 4.06 -0.12
CA GLU A 455 17.29 4.82 -1.24
C GLU A 455 18.24 4.91 -2.43
N LEU A 456 17.64 4.94 -3.62
CA LEU A 456 18.29 5.11 -4.91
C LEU A 456 17.60 6.23 -5.69
N TYR A 457 18.39 7.10 -6.29
CA TYR A 457 17.93 8.02 -7.34
C TYR A 457 18.82 7.92 -8.56
N LEU A 458 18.25 8.24 -9.71
CA LEU A 458 19.00 8.51 -10.93
C LEU A 458 18.92 9.99 -11.26
N LEU A 459 20.03 10.56 -11.71
CA LEU A 459 20.11 11.95 -12.14
C LEU A 459 20.06 12.02 -13.67
N ASP A 460 19.24 12.93 -14.19
CA ASP A 460 19.22 13.27 -15.62
C ASP A 460 20.47 14.06 -16.04
N LYS A 461 20.50 14.50 -17.31
CA LYS A 461 21.58 15.33 -17.86
C LYS A 461 21.76 16.70 -17.17
N ASP A 462 20.73 17.19 -16.50
CA ASP A 462 20.73 18.48 -15.81
C ASP A 462 21.01 18.30 -14.30
N GLY A 463 21.33 17.07 -13.86
CA GLY A 463 21.60 16.72 -12.47
C GLY A 463 20.35 16.63 -11.60
N LYS A 464 19.15 16.54 -12.20
CA LYS A 464 17.89 16.42 -11.46
C LYS A 464 17.50 14.97 -11.27
N ARG A 465 16.98 14.65 -10.07
CA ARG A 465 16.42 13.33 -9.75
C ARG A 465 15.26 12.99 -10.69
N LEU A 466 15.34 11.84 -11.35
CA LEU A 466 14.23 11.28 -12.11
C LEU A 466 13.05 10.96 -11.18
N SER A 467 11.84 11.06 -11.74
CA SER A 467 10.64 10.54 -11.08
C SER A 467 10.72 9.02 -10.99
N ARG A 468 10.44 8.48 -9.82
CA ARG A 468 10.44 7.03 -9.55
C ARG A 468 9.04 6.43 -9.58
N ASN A 469 8.02 7.21 -9.93
CA ASN A 469 6.62 6.78 -9.90
C ASN A 469 6.32 5.60 -10.83
N GLN A 470 7.13 5.40 -11.87
CA GLN A 470 7.01 4.31 -12.83
C GLN A 470 8.01 3.17 -12.56
N TRP A 471 8.82 3.28 -11.50
CA TRP A 471 9.84 2.29 -11.22
C TRP A 471 9.23 1.03 -10.62
N ASN A 472 9.77 -0.12 -11.01
CA ASN A 472 9.42 -1.40 -10.43
C ASN A 472 10.66 -2.27 -10.27
N VAL A 473 10.68 -3.16 -9.27
CA VAL A 473 11.74 -4.15 -9.14
C VAL A 473 11.53 -5.21 -10.22
N LYS A 474 12.47 -5.29 -11.16
CA LYS A 474 12.47 -6.34 -12.18
C LYS A 474 13.05 -7.64 -11.63
N TYR A 475 14.13 -7.54 -10.85
CA TYR A 475 14.79 -8.69 -10.26
C TYR A 475 15.59 -8.34 -9.01
N ALA A 476 15.60 -9.22 -8.01
CA ALA A 476 16.52 -9.21 -6.89
C ALA A 476 17.04 -10.63 -6.65
N ASN A 477 18.37 -10.81 -6.53
CA ASN A 477 18.93 -12.15 -6.33
C ASN A 477 18.59 -12.76 -4.96
N SER A 478 18.41 -11.91 -3.94
CA SER A 478 18.03 -12.30 -2.59
C SER A 478 17.32 -11.13 -1.90
N GLU A 479 16.33 -11.47 -1.08
CA GLU A 479 15.56 -10.52 -0.27
C GLU A 479 15.27 -11.16 1.09
N ASN A 480 15.64 -10.45 2.15
CA ASN A 480 15.42 -10.87 3.52
C ASN A 480 13.95 -10.71 3.88
N LEU A 481 13.26 -11.85 3.89
CA LEU A 481 11.89 -11.98 4.34
C LEU A 481 11.82 -12.21 5.86
N GLN A 482 12.67 -11.59 6.66
CA GLN A 482 12.46 -11.34 8.10
C GLN A 482 12.51 -9.82 8.26
N GLY A 483 11.35 -9.18 8.49
CA GLY A 483 11.17 -7.73 8.30
C GLY A 483 10.61 -7.37 6.92
N ASN A 484 10.60 -6.06 6.59
CA ASN A 484 10.11 -5.51 5.32
C ASN A 484 11.29 -5.03 4.45
N HIS A 485 12.00 -5.97 3.82
CA HIS A 485 13.27 -5.70 3.13
C HIS A 485 13.32 -6.12 1.66
N THR A 486 12.19 -6.02 0.96
CA THR A 486 12.08 -6.27 -0.48
C THR A 486 12.74 -5.16 -1.31
N GLY A 487 13.06 -5.44 -2.57
CA GLY A 487 13.80 -4.55 -3.46
C GLY A 487 13.16 -3.18 -3.68
N ASP A 488 11.83 -3.07 -3.57
CA ASP A 488 11.08 -1.84 -3.76
C ASP A 488 11.37 -0.82 -2.67
N LYS A 489 11.86 -1.29 -1.52
CA LYS A 489 12.30 -0.43 -0.40
C LYS A 489 13.55 0.37 -0.72
N ALA A 490 14.27 0.06 -1.79
CA ALA A 490 15.40 0.87 -2.23
C ALA A 490 14.96 2.17 -2.95
N PHE A 491 13.66 2.41 -3.16
CA PHE A 491 13.19 3.62 -3.84
C PHE A 491 11.79 4.07 -3.40
N ASP A 492 11.34 3.69 -2.21
CA ASP A 492 9.98 3.94 -1.74
C ASP A 492 9.75 5.34 -1.12
N LEU A 493 10.74 6.24 -1.21
CA LEU A 493 10.77 7.59 -0.62
C LEU A 493 10.91 7.60 0.90
N GLN A 494 11.31 6.48 1.53
CA GLN A 494 11.44 6.36 2.98
C GLN A 494 12.87 5.97 3.35
N GLU A 495 13.69 6.94 3.78
CA GLU A 495 15.08 6.68 4.20
C GLU A 495 15.18 5.69 5.39
N SER A 496 14.07 5.43 6.10
CA SER A 496 13.98 4.49 7.24
C SER A 496 13.62 3.05 6.86
N THR A 497 13.29 2.78 5.59
CA THR A 497 13.14 1.43 5.03
C THR A 497 14.35 1.13 4.15
N TYR A 498 14.57 -0.15 3.84
CA TYR A 498 15.70 -0.56 3.00
C TYR A 498 15.49 -1.95 2.41
N TRP A 499 15.96 -2.15 1.17
CA TRP A 499 16.19 -3.48 0.62
C TRP A 499 17.33 -4.13 1.39
N GLN A 500 17.21 -5.42 1.71
CA GLN A 500 18.28 -6.20 2.32
C GLN A 500 18.27 -7.62 1.75
N THR A 501 19.43 -8.18 1.46
CA THR A 501 19.55 -9.61 1.13
C THR A 501 19.51 -10.50 2.37
N GLU A 502 19.20 -11.78 2.22
CA GLU A 502 19.32 -12.75 3.32
C GLU A 502 20.78 -12.81 3.83
N LYS A 503 20.97 -13.09 5.13
CA LYS A 503 22.30 -13.04 5.78
C LYS A 503 23.29 -14.07 5.23
N ASP A 504 22.78 -15.15 4.67
CA ASP A 504 23.52 -16.27 4.07
C ASP A 504 23.64 -16.16 2.54
N ALA A 505 23.03 -15.15 1.92
CA ALA A 505 23.20 -14.88 0.51
C ALA A 505 24.67 -14.56 0.18
N THR A 506 25.13 -14.99 -1.00
CA THR A 506 26.51 -14.81 -1.44
C THR A 506 26.60 -13.74 -2.51
N ALA A 507 27.59 -12.85 -2.37
CA ALA A 507 27.89 -11.84 -3.36
C ALA A 507 28.39 -12.48 -4.68
N PRO A 508 28.19 -11.84 -5.86
CA PRO A 508 27.59 -10.52 -6.02
C PRO A 508 26.08 -10.50 -5.78
N HIS A 509 25.61 -9.45 -5.10
CA HIS A 509 24.18 -9.19 -4.93
C HIS A 509 23.68 -8.28 -6.03
N LEU A 510 22.47 -8.53 -6.54
CA LEU A 510 21.94 -7.87 -7.71
C LEU A 510 20.52 -7.38 -7.43
N LEU A 511 20.31 -6.08 -7.63
CA LEU A 511 19.01 -5.44 -7.74
C LEU A 511 18.84 -4.85 -9.14
N VAL A 512 17.73 -5.13 -9.80
CA VAL A 512 17.38 -4.65 -11.13
C VAL A 512 16.06 -3.88 -11.04
N ILE A 513 16.07 -2.67 -11.57
CA ILE A 513 14.91 -1.77 -11.55
C ILE A 513 14.51 -1.49 -13.01
N ASP A 514 13.25 -1.72 -13.34
CA ASP A 514 12.61 -1.21 -14.56
C ASP A 514 12.22 0.25 -14.31
N LEU A 515 12.71 1.19 -15.13
CA LEU A 515 12.42 2.61 -15.02
C LEU A 515 11.04 2.98 -15.61
N GLY A 516 10.36 2.02 -16.24
CA GLY A 516 9.04 2.16 -16.88
C GLY A 516 9.11 2.66 -18.33
N ALA A 517 10.18 3.39 -18.68
CA ALA A 517 10.48 3.83 -20.03
C ALA A 517 12.00 4.01 -20.20
N GLU A 518 12.47 4.14 -21.43
CA GLU A 518 13.87 4.48 -21.69
C GLU A 518 14.20 5.86 -21.10
N GLN A 519 15.31 5.93 -20.35
CA GLN A 519 15.80 7.14 -19.70
C GLN A 519 17.26 7.37 -20.09
N THR A 520 17.70 8.63 -20.10
CA THR A 520 19.12 8.98 -20.21
C THR A 520 19.59 9.62 -18.90
N VAL A 521 20.61 9.04 -18.28
CA VAL A 521 21.06 9.37 -16.92
C VAL A 521 22.55 9.57 -16.83
N THR A 522 22.99 10.37 -15.86
CA THR A 522 24.41 10.77 -15.69
C THR A 522 25.02 10.31 -14.36
N ALA A 523 24.19 10.00 -13.37
CA ALA A 523 24.64 9.52 -12.07
C ALA A 523 23.56 8.70 -11.36
N LEU A 524 24.01 7.92 -10.36
CA LEU A 524 23.17 7.27 -9.37
C LEU A 524 23.47 7.87 -7.99
N GLU A 525 22.45 8.26 -7.24
CA GLU A 525 22.59 8.58 -5.83
C GLU A 525 22.18 7.37 -4.99
N TYR A 526 23.02 7.01 -4.04
CA TYR A 526 22.87 5.88 -3.13
C TYR A 526 22.77 6.38 -1.69
N LEU A 527 21.80 5.87 -0.95
CA LEU A 527 21.69 6.03 0.50
C LEU A 527 21.77 4.64 1.17
N PRO A 528 22.77 4.38 2.02
CA PRO A 528 22.76 3.22 2.91
C PRO A 528 21.71 3.39 4.03
N ARG A 529 21.36 2.29 4.70
CA ARG A 529 20.45 2.31 5.86
C ARG A 529 20.91 3.26 6.97
N MET A 530 19.95 3.78 7.73
CA MET A 530 20.15 4.93 8.63
C MET A 530 20.74 4.58 10.00
N GLU A 531 20.76 3.30 10.35
CA GLU A 531 21.31 2.80 11.61
C GLU A 531 22.81 3.06 11.74
N GLN A 532 23.26 3.17 12.97
CA GLN A 532 24.65 3.52 13.26
C GLN A 532 25.64 2.56 12.59
N GLY A 533 26.55 3.14 11.80
CA GLY A 533 27.59 2.40 11.09
C GLY A 533 27.18 1.97 9.68
N ALA A 534 25.90 2.14 9.31
CA ALA A 534 25.34 1.68 8.05
C ALA A 534 25.66 0.20 7.79
N PRO A 535 25.17 -0.71 8.67
CA PRO A 535 25.48 -2.13 8.55
C PRO A 535 25.00 -2.68 7.20
N ASP A 536 25.73 -3.66 6.67
CA ASP A 536 25.52 -4.26 5.36
C ASP A 536 25.63 -3.23 4.20
N SER A 537 26.25 -2.06 4.40
CA SER A 537 26.37 -1.07 3.33
C SER A 537 27.22 -1.59 2.17
N MET A 538 26.78 -1.29 0.95
CA MET A 538 27.51 -1.59 -0.27
C MET A 538 28.91 -0.95 -0.18
N LYS A 539 29.94 -1.68 -0.61
CA LYS A 539 31.30 -1.19 -0.81
C LYS A 539 31.63 -1.21 -2.29
N GLY A 540 32.04 -2.37 -2.83
CA GLY A 540 32.37 -2.52 -4.25
C GLY A 540 31.12 -2.68 -5.08
N TYR A 541 31.02 -1.97 -6.21
CA TYR A 541 29.84 -2.03 -7.08
C TYR A 541 30.21 -2.07 -8.56
N LYS A 542 29.27 -2.62 -9.35
CA LYS A 542 29.16 -2.41 -10.80
C LYS A 542 27.71 -2.01 -11.11
N ILE A 543 27.55 -0.99 -11.94
CA ILE A 543 26.24 -0.50 -12.37
C ILE A 543 26.15 -0.69 -13.89
N TYR A 544 25.02 -1.22 -14.35
CA TYR A 544 24.74 -1.47 -15.76
C TYR A 544 23.42 -0.80 -16.14
N MET A 545 23.30 -0.39 -17.39
CA MET A 545 22.07 0.15 -17.95
C MET A 545 21.84 -0.43 -19.33
N TYR A 546 20.62 -0.87 -19.60
CA TYR A 546 20.24 -1.56 -20.83
C TYR A 546 18.77 -1.39 -21.18
#